data_AF-A0A1G8K114-F1
#
_entry.id   AF-A0A1G8K114-F1
#
_cell.length_a   1.000
_cell.length_b   1.000
_cell.length_c   1.000
_cell.angle_alpha   90.00
_cell.angle_beta   90.00
_cell.angle_gamma   90.00
#
_symmetry.space_group_name_H-M   'P 1'
#
loop_
_entity.id
_entity.type
_entity.pdbx_description
1 polymer ?
#
loop_
_entity_poly.entity_id
_entity_poly.type
_entity_poly.pdbx_seq_one_letter_code
_entity_poly.pdbx_strand_id
1 'polypeptide(L)'
;MRLIPWALTALLIGLFWAAQLQLLPAGGYHYYDEYHTLDRTMAFAAHDDWFTVYSYQEPSFRKPPLQYWIGAVLLEAGVDELTALRLPSVMFSLGSFFAVAMLAAAMMPQSLWAPPGAVLLLASSSMYWDHALSAMLDIGAALFATLPLAAAILALKRPAWWYFAGITIALGALQKAPIGLVLVGFFLLFLSLTQRWHGRDFRTIRSEQAFRIGFWIALAGTFS
;
A
#
# COMPACT_ATOMS: atom_id res chain seq x y z
N MET A 1 9.90 10.22 -26.72
CA MET A 1 10.75 10.56 -25.56
C MET A 1 10.13 10.26 -24.18
N ARG A 2 8.80 10.25 -23.99
CA ARG A 2 8.17 9.92 -22.68
C ARG A 2 8.33 8.48 -22.20
N LEU A 3 8.66 7.54 -23.11
CA LEU A 3 8.82 6.12 -22.77
C LEU A 3 10.11 5.82 -22.02
N ILE A 4 11.19 6.56 -22.29
CA ILE A 4 12.52 6.28 -21.71
C ILE A 4 12.49 6.40 -20.17
N PRO A 5 11.95 7.48 -19.56
CA PRO A 5 11.93 7.57 -18.11
C PRO A 5 11.05 6.53 -17.41
N TRP A 6 9.94 6.12 -18.03
CA TRP A 6 9.09 5.05 -17.49
C TRP A 6 9.74 3.67 -17.65
N ALA A 7 10.43 3.40 -18.75
CA ALA A 7 11.22 2.18 -18.92
C ALA A 7 12.36 2.12 -17.89
N LEU A 8 13.06 3.24 -17.66
CA LEU A 8 14.06 3.33 -16.61
C LEU A 8 13.43 3.13 -15.22
N THR A 9 12.27 3.74 -14.96
CA THR A 9 11.55 3.55 -13.69
C THR A 9 11.27 2.07 -13.46
N ALA A 10 10.68 1.38 -14.44
CA ALA A 10 10.39 -0.04 -14.34
C ALA A 10 11.66 -0.89 -14.14
N LEU A 11 12.75 -0.56 -14.84
CA LEU A 11 14.05 -1.21 -14.68
C LEU A 11 14.60 -1.04 -13.26
N LEU A 12 14.57 0.19 -12.72
CA LEU A 12 15.05 0.48 -11.37
C LEU A 12 14.21 -0.26 -10.31
N ILE A 13 12.89 -0.23 -10.45
CA ILE A 13 11.98 -0.98 -9.56
C ILE A 13 12.35 -2.47 -9.57
N GLY A 14 12.43 -3.07 -10.76
CA GLY A 14 12.75 -4.49 -10.91
C GLY A 14 14.13 -4.83 -10.34
N LEU A 15 15.15 -4.00 -10.61
CA LEU A 15 16.51 -4.23 -10.15
C LEU A 15 16.63 -4.14 -8.63
N PHE A 16 16.15 -3.04 -8.02
CA PHE A 16 16.25 -2.87 -6.57
C PHE A 16 15.42 -3.88 -5.82
N TRP A 17 14.20 -4.16 -6.29
CA TRP A 17 13.34 -5.13 -5.63
C TRP A 17 13.89 -6.55 -5.74
N ALA A 18 14.34 -6.98 -6.93
CA ALA A 18 14.90 -8.32 -7.13
C ALA A 18 16.20 -8.54 -6.34
N ALA A 19 17.03 -7.49 -6.18
CA ALA A 19 18.24 -7.56 -5.36
C ALA A 19 17.95 -7.91 -3.90
N GLN A 20 16.78 -7.53 -3.38
CA GLN A 20 16.40 -7.71 -1.97
C GLN A 20 15.72 -9.06 -1.71
N LEU A 21 15.12 -9.70 -2.72
CA LEU A 21 14.49 -11.01 -2.58
C LEU A 21 15.44 -12.08 -2.04
N GLN A 22 16.73 -11.97 -2.36
CA GLN A 22 17.76 -12.92 -1.92
C GLN A 22 18.04 -12.84 -0.41
N LEU A 23 17.61 -11.75 0.24
CA LEU A 23 17.84 -11.51 1.67
C LEU A 23 16.65 -11.93 2.55
N LEU A 24 15.52 -12.34 1.95
CA LEU A 24 14.33 -12.79 2.67
C LEU A 24 14.61 -13.88 3.74
N PRO A 25 15.33 -14.98 3.42
CA PRO A 25 15.58 -16.05 4.38
C PRO A 25 16.74 -15.74 5.33
N ALA A 26 17.37 -14.56 5.23
CA ALA A 26 18.54 -14.24 6.03
C ALA A 26 18.15 -13.74 7.43
N GLY A 27 18.96 -14.13 8.43
CA GLY A 27 18.78 -13.69 9.81
C GLY A 27 17.65 -14.39 10.55
N GLY A 28 17.26 -13.82 11.70
CA GLY A 28 16.11 -14.26 12.50
C GLY A 28 15.10 -13.13 12.66
N TYR A 29 14.11 -13.29 13.53
CA TYR A 29 13.20 -12.20 13.87
C TYR A 29 13.93 -11.10 14.64
N HIS A 30 13.86 -9.87 14.14
CA HIS A 30 14.58 -8.72 14.67
C HIS A 30 13.65 -7.78 15.45
N TYR A 31 12.39 -7.67 15.00
CA TYR A 31 11.39 -6.81 15.65
C TYR A 31 10.43 -7.61 16.52
N TYR A 32 10.08 -7.06 17.69
CA TYR A 32 9.08 -7.65 18.57
C TYR A 32 7.74 -7.90 17.86
N ASP A 33 7.35 -6.97 16.99
CA ASP A 33 6.11 -7.07 16.21
C ASP A 33 6.14 -8.21 15.15
N GLU A 34 7.30 -8.79 14.80
CA GLU A 34 7.36 -9.91 13.87
C GLU A 34 6.83 -11.19 14.52
N TYR A 35 7.10 -11.39 15.81
CA TYR A 35 6.54 -12.50 16.58
C TYR A 35 5.01 -12.42 16.65
N HIS A 36 4.49 -11.20 16.72
CA HIS A 36 3.08 -10.89 16.63
C HIS A 36 2.47 -11.18 15.26
N THR A 37 3.22 -10.96 14.18
CA THR A 37 2.82 -11.35 12.83
C THR A 37 2.87 -12.87 12.66
N LEU A 38 3.90 -13.54 13.19
CA LEU A 38 4.03 -15.00 13.22
C LEU A 38 2.83 -15.65 13.91
N ASP A 39 2.52 -15.27 15.16
CA ASP A 39 1.40 -15.80 15.94
C ASP A 39 0.07 -15.72 15.18
N ARG A 40 -0.25 -14.54 14.62
CA ARG A 40 -1.49 -14.31 13.87
C ARG A 40 -1.55 -15.09 12.56
N THR A 41 -0.43 -15.17 11.86
CA THR A 41 -0.35 -15.89 10.57
C THR A 41 -0.48 -17.40 10.78
N MET A 42 0.24 -17.94 11.76
CA MET A 42 0.15 -19.35 12.16
C MET A 42 -1.26 -19.74 12.60
N ALA A 43 -1.97 -18.83 13.30
CA ALA A 43 -3.31 -19.11 13.76
C ALA A 43 -4.30 -19.32 12.61
N PHE A 44 -4.20 -18.57 11.50
CA PHE A 44 -5.03 -18.81 10.32
C PHE A 44 -4.83 -20.23 9.76
N ALA A 45 -3.58 -20.65 9.60
CA ALA A 45 -3.24 -22.00 9.12
C ALA A 45 -3.62 -23.10 10.12
N ALA A 46 -3.65 -22.81 11.42
CA ALA A 46 -3.94 -23.79 12.47
C ALA A 46 -5.44 -23.97 12.75
N HIS A 47 -6.23 -22.90 12.69
CA HIS A 47 -7.67 -22.91 13.02
C HIS A 47 -8.58 -23.17 11.83
N ASP A 48 -8.08 -23.02 10.59
CA ASP A 48 -8.89 -23.05 9.35
C ASP A 48 -10.09 -22.08 9.39
N ASP A 49 -9.93 -20.98 10.15
CA ASP A 49 -10.89 -19.88 10.26
C ASP A 49 -10.27 -18.62 9.64
N TRP A 50 -10.67 -18.35 8.40
CA TRP A 50 -10.16 -17.23 7.60
C TRP A 50 -10.83 -15.89 7.89
N PHE A 51 -11.81 -15.84 8.80
CA PHE A 51 -12.53 -14.61 9.13
C PHE A 51 -12.03 -13.99 10.44
N THR A 52 -11.74 -14.82 11.44
CA THR A 52 -11.31 -14.34 12.76
C THR A 52 -9.79 -14.24 12.82
N VAL A 53 -9.27 -13.04 13.11
CA VAL A 53 -7.86 -12.91 13.50
C VAL A 53 -7.73 -13.38 14.95
N TYR A 54 -6.80 -14.29 15.22
CA TYR A 54 -6.49 -14.75 16.58
C TYR A 54 -5.18 -14.13 17.05
N SER A 55 -5.07 -13.83 18.35
CA SER A 55 -3.81 -13.45 18.98
C SER A 55 -3.69 -14.20 20.30
N TYR A 56 -2.56 -14.86 20.54
CA TYR A 56 -2.38 -15.73 21.70
C TYR A 56 -3.49 -16.79 21.83
N GLN A 57 -3.92 -17.36 20.70
CA GLN A 57 -5.02 -18.33 20.61
C GLN A 57 -6.41 -17.80 20.96
N GLU A 58 -6.59 -16.49 21.13
CA GLU A 58 -7.89 -15.86 21.40
C GLU A 58 -8.36 -14.99 20.23
N PRO A 59 -9.66 -14.96 19.90
CA PRO A 59 -10.21 -14.04 18.91
C PRO A 59 -9.86 -12.57 19.19
N SER A 60 -9.35 -11.86 18.19
CA SER A 60 -8.82 -10.50 18.31
C SER A 60 -9.12 -9.64 17.08
N PHE A 61 -10.01 -8.67 17.21
CA PHE A 61 -10.35 -7.72 16.14
C PHE A 61 -9.46 -6.45 16.16
N ARG A 62 -8.28 -6.52 16.78
CA ARG A 62 -7.40 -5.34 16.93
C ARG A 62 -6.62 -5.00 15.66
N LYS A 63 -6.30 -6.01 14.85
CA LYS A 63 -5.52 -5.87 13.61
C LYS A 63 -6.26 -6.57 12.47
N PRO A 64 -6.30 -5.94 11.29
CA PRO A 64 -6.99 -6.51 10.15
C PRO A 64 -6.11 -7.57 9.45
N PRO A 65 -6.70 -8.48 8.66
CA PRO A 65 -6.07 -9.76 8.33
C PRO A 65 -5.20 -9.80 7.08
N LEU A 66 -5.16 -8.78 6.21
CA LEU A 66 -4.66 -8.93 4.83
C LEU A 66 -3.26 -9.54 4.73
N GLN A 67 -2.28 -9.00 5.47
CA GLN A 67 -0.91 -9.54 5.46
C GLN A 67 -0.83 -10.95 6.02
N TYR A 68 -1.62 -11.24 7.05
CA TYR A 68 -1.65 -12.55 7.71
C TYR A 68 -2.27 -13.61 6.80
N TRP A 69 -3.31 -13.27 6.03
CA TRP A 69 -3.89 -14.17 5.03
C TRP A 69 -2.86 -14.55 3.97
N ILE A 70 -2.12 -13.57 3.42
CA ILE A 70 -1.10 -13.86 2.41
C ILE A 70 -0.02 -14.78 3.00
N GLY A 71 0.45 -14.49 4.22
CA GLY A 71 1.42 -15.33 4.91
C GLY A 71 0.91 -16.75 5.17
N ALA A 72 -0.33 -16.91 5.61
CA ALA A 72 -0.94 -18.21 5.94
C ALA A 72 -1.07 -19.08 4.70
N VAL A 73 -1.54 -18.51 3.58
CA VAL A 73 -1.60 -19.21 2.28
C VAL A 73 -0.20 -19.69 1.85
N LEU A 74 0.85 -18.90 2.08
CA LEU A 74 2.23 -19.30 1.75
C LEU A 74 2.72 -20.44 2.65
N LEU A 75 2.40 -20.41 3.95
CA LEU A 75 2.71 -21.50 4.88
C LEU A 75 2.01 -22.80 4.46
N GLU A 76 0.73 -22.75 4.12
CA GLU A 76 -0.03 -23.91 3.62
C GLU A 76 0.53 -24.44 2.29
N ALA A 77 1.07 -23.55 1.45
CA ALA A 77 1.76 -23.92 0.22
C ALA A 77 3.17 -24.52 0.46
N GLY A 78 3.62 -24.63 1.71
CA GLY A 78 4.91 -25.22 2.08
C GLY A 78 6.11 -24.29 1.91
N VAL A 79 5.89 -22.98 1.82
CA VAL A 79 6.98 -21.99 1.88
C VAL A 79 7.56 -21.97 3.30
N ASP A 80 8.88 -21.76 3.42
CA ASP A 80 9.51 -21.67 4.74
C ASP A 80 8.92 -20.52 5.59
N GLU A 81 8.89 -20.71 6.90
CA GLU A 81 8.22 -19.80 7.84
C GLU A 81 8.68 -18.34 7.69
N LEU A 82 10.00 -18.13 7.64
CA LEU A 82 10.57 -16.79 7.63
C LEU A 82 10.26 -16.08 6.31
N THR A 83 10.40 -16.78 5.19
CA THR A 83 10.04 -16.26 3.87
C THR A 83 8.54 -16.01 3.77
N ALA A 84 7.69 -16.93 4.22
CA ALA A 84 6.24 -16.80 4.16
C ALA A 84 5.74 -15.55 4.90
N LEU A 85 6.34 -15.21 6.04
CA LEU A 85 5.97 -14.02 6.83
C LEU A 85 6.49 -12.71 6.24
N ARG A 86 7.66 -12.72 5.61
CA ARG A 86 8.32 -11.51 5.08
C ARG A 86 7.96 -11.21 3.63
N LEU A 87 7.62 -12.23 2.85
CA LEU A 87 7.27 -12.08 1.43
C LEU A 87 6.13 -11.08 1.21
N PRO A 88 5.04 -11.04 2.02
CA PRO A 88 4.00 -10.02 1.89
C PRO A 88 4.55 -8.58 1.99
N SER A 89 5.41 -8.30 2.98
CA SER A 89 6.05 -6.98 3.15
C SER A 89 6.88 -6.60 1.92
N VAL A 90 7.66 -7.54 1.39
CA VAL A 90 8.45 -7.33 0.17
C VAL A 90 7.55 -7.15 -1.07
N MET A 91 6.41 -7.85 -1.17
CA MET A 91 5.44 -7.60 -2.24
C MET A 91 4.84 -6.20 -2.14
N PHE A 92 4.48 -5.75 -0.94
CA PHE A 92 4.01 -4.38 -0.73
C PHE A 92 5.09 -3.33 -1.04
N SER A 93 6.37 -3.68 -0.90
CA SER A 93 7.48 -2.80 -1.29
C SER A 93 7.52 -2.57 -2.81
N LEU A 94 7.22 -3.61 -3.61
CA LEU A 94 7.08 -3.47 -5.07
C LEU A 94 5.97 -2.50 -5.42
N GLY A 95 4.81 -2.68 -4.78
CA GLY A 95 3.67 -1.77 -4.93
C GLY A 95 4.02 -0.34 -4.51
N SER A 96 4.78 -0.18 -3.43
CA SER A 96 5.18 1.13 -2.90
C SER A 96 6.06 1.90 -3.87
N PHE A 97 6.99 1.22 -4.56
CA PHE A 97 7.76 1.85 -5.63
C PHE A 97 6.88 2.37 -6.77
N PHE A 98 5.91 1.57 -7.20
CA PHE A 98 4.96 1.98 -8.21
C PHE A 98 4.11 3.17 -7.72
N ALA A 99 3.67 3.14 -6.46
CA ALA A 99 2.88 4.21 -5.84
C ALA A 99 3.65 5.53 -5.78
N VAL A 100 4.92 5.55 -5.38
CA VAL A 100 5.72 6.78 -5.34
C VAL A 100 6.04 7.30 -6.74
N ALA A 101 6.30 6.41 -7.71
CA ALA A 101 6.48 6.79 -9.10
C ALA A 101 5.22 7.45 -9.68
N MET A 102 4.04 6.86 -9.42
CA MET A 102 2.75 7.43 -9.79
C MET A 102 2.48 8.77 -9.11
N LEU A 103 2.75 8.88 -7.81
CA LEU A 103 2.55 10.12 -7.06
C LEU A 103 3.42 11.24 -7.62
N ALA A 104 4.70 10.96 -7.87
CA ALA A 104 5.62 11.90 -8.48
C ALA A 104 5.15 12.37 -9.87
N ALA A 105 4.68 11.44 -10.72
CA ALA A 105 4.11 11.76 -12.02
C ALA A 105 2.83 12.61 -11.92
N ALA A 106 1.99 12.35 -10.92
CA ALA A 106 0.75 13.06 -10.69
C ALA A 106 0.99 14.49 -10.20
N MET A 107 1.96 14.68 -9.30
CA MET A 107 2.33 15.98 -8.73
C MET A 107 3.17 16.83 -9.69
N MET A 108 4.08 16.21 -10.46
CA MET A 108 5.03 16.92 -11.34
C MET A 108 4.88 16.47 -12.80
N PRO A 109 3.71 16.69 -13.44
CA PRO A 109 3.43 16.14 -14.76
C PRO A 109 4.33 16.67 -15.90
N GLN A 110 5.02 17.80 -15.70
CA GLN A 110 6.01 18.29 -16.66
C GLN A 110 7.40 17.65 -16.48
N SER A 111 7.70 17.09 -15.31
CA SER A 111 8.98 16.46 -15.02
C SER A 111 8.95 14.98 -15.37
N LEU A 112 9.44 14.65 -16.58
CA LEU A 112 9.49 13.26 -17.03
C LEU A 112 10.41 12.38 -16.17
N TRP A 113 11.36 12.97 -15.46
CA TRP A 113 12.34 12.29 -14.60
C TRP A 113 11.94 12.22 -13.13
N ALA A 114 10.79 12.78 -12.75
CA ALA A 114 10.30 12.68 -11.37
C ALA A 114 10.01 11.23 -10.93
N PRO A 115 9.41 10.34 -11.75
CA PRO A 115 9.16 8.96 -11.37
C PRO A 115 10.43 8.15 -11.04
N PRO A 116 11.47 8.09 -11.90
CA PRO A 116 12.68 7.34 -11.57
C PRO A 116 13.45 7.99 -10.41
N GLY A 117 13.41 9.32 -10.27
CA GLY A 117 14.00 10.02 -9.12
C GLY A 117 13.34 9.65 -7.79
N ALA A 118 12.00 9.55 -7.76
CA ALA A 118 11.26 9.13 -6.57
C ALA A 118 11.56 7.68 -6.18
N VAL A 119 11.67 6.78 -7.17
CA VAL A 119 12.07 5.37 -6.95
C VAL A 119 13.49 5.30 -6.36
N LEU A 120 14.45 6.02 -6.93
CA LEU A 120 15.83 6.05 -6.43
C LEU A 120 15.90 6.58 -4.99
N LEU A 121 15.16 7.66 -4.70
CA LEU A 121 15.12 8.23 -3.36
C LEU A 121 14.58 7.21 -2.34
N LEU A 122 13.46 6.55 -2.63
CA LEU A 122 12.90 5.52 -1.76
C LEU A 122 13.85 4.32 -1.61
N ALA A 123 14.42 3.84 -2.73
CA ALA A 123 15.35 2.71 -2.75
C ALA A 123 16.66 2.98 -2.02
N SER A 124 17.04 4.25 -1.82
CA SER A 124 18.23 4.61 -1.05
C SER A 124 18.04 4.55 0.47
N SER A 125 16.80 4.39 0.95
CA SER A 125 16.50 4.38 2.39
C SER A 125 16.77 3.01 3.02
N SER A 126 17.75 2.94 3.92
CA SER A 126 18.03 1.73 4.70
C SER A 126 16.85 1.33 5.59
N MET A 127 16.22 2.30 6.24
CA MET A 127 15.04 2.08 7.09
C MET A 127 13.88 1.47 6.31
N TYR A 128 13.68 1.88 5.05
CA TYR A 128 12.64 1.30 4.20
C TYR A 128 12.91 -0.19 3.94
N TRP A 129 14.14 -0.56 3.60
CA TRP A 129 14.49 -1.96 3.35
C TRP A 129 14.44 -2.83 4.60
N ASP A 130 14.83 -2.27 5.74
CA ASP A 130 14.74 -2.97 7.02
C ASP A 130 13.30 -3.33 7.40
N HIS A 131 12.35 -2.43 7.12
CA HIS A 131 10.92 -2.73 7.26
C HIS A 131 10.35 -3.62 6.14
N ALA A 132 10.90 -3.55 4.92
CA ALA A 132 10.46 -4.40 3.81
C ALA A 132 10.89 -5.86 3.97
N LEU A 133 12.08 -6.09 4.51
CA LEU A 133 12.65 -7.41 4.77
C LEU A 133 12.23 -7.99 6.13
N SER A 134 11.38 -7.30 6.88
CA SER A 134 10.79 -7.81 8.12
C SER A 134 9.29 -8.05 7.95
N ALA A 135 8.71 -8.89 8.81
CA ALA A 135 7.27 -9.16 8.82
C ALA A 135 6.45 -8.02 9.48
N MET A 136 6.83 -6.77 9.20
CA MET A 136 6.17 -5.55 9.68
C MET A 136 5.03 -5.12 8.77
N LEU A 137 3.97 -4.56 9.36
CA LEU A 137 2.81 -4.06 8.61
C LEU A 137 3.07 -2.70 7.93
N ASP A 138 4.21 -2.07 8.20
CA ASP A 138 4.52 -0.67 7.89
C ASP A 138 4.68 -0.41 6.40
N ILE A 139 5.28 -1.33 5.65
CA ILE A 139 5.42 -1.18 4.19
C ILE A 139 4.05 -1.28 3.49
N GLY A 140 3.20 -2.19 3.94
CA GLY A 140 1.80 -2.25 3.47
C GLY A 140 1.06 -0.94 3.77
N ALA A 141 1.23 -0.40 4.99
CA ALA A 141 0.63 0.88 5.34
C ALA A 141 1.15 2.05 4.48
N ALA A 142 2.45 2.10 4.17
CA ALA A 142 3.04 3.11 3.31
C ALA A 142 2.50 3.04 1.87
N LEU A 143 2.36 1.82 1.32
CA LEU A 143 1.73 1.56 0.02
C LEU A 143 0.31 2.13 -0.02
N PHE A 144 -0.53 1.69 0.93
CA PHE A 144 -1.95 2.06 0.96
C PHE A 144 -2.22 3.47 1.49
N ALA A 145 -1.20 4.19 1.95
CA ALA A 145 -1.27 5.63 2.18
C ALA A 145 -0.97 6.42 0.89
N THR A 146 0.04 5.99 0.14
CA THR A 146 0.59 6.72 -1.02
C THR A 146 -0.24 6.51 -2.29
N LEU A 147 -0.62 5.25 -2.55
CA LEU A 147 -1.33 4.87 -3.78
C LEU A 147 -2.72 5.52 -3.93
N PRO A 148 -3.60 5.55 -2.91
CA PRO A 148 -4.88 6.24 -3.05
C PRO A 148 -4.72 7.76 -3.20
N LEU A 149 -3.69 8.36 -2.59
CA LEU A 149 -3.40 9.78 -2.80
C LEU A 149 -2.98 10.06 -4.24
N ALA A 150 -2.07 9.24 -4.80
CA ALA A 150 -1.69 9.33 -6.21
C ALA A 150 -2.91 9.17 -7.13
N ALA A 151 -3.76 8.18 -6.84
CA ALA A 151 -5.00 7.92 -7.57
C ALA A 151 -5.96 9.12 -7.49
N ALA A 152 -6.16 9.71 -6.32
CA ALA A 152 -7.02 10.89 -6.13
C ALA A 152 -6.52 12.10 -6.93
N ILE A 153 -5.22 12.34 -6.98
CA ILE A 153 -4.62 13.42 -7.79
C ILE A 153 -4.81 13.13 -9.29
N LEU A 154 -4.67 11.89 -9.73
CA LEU A 154 -4.95 11.50 -11.12
C LEU A 154 -6.44 11.59 -11.47
N ALA A 155 -7.33 11.32 -10.50
CA ALA A 155 -8.78 11.38 -10.66
C ALA A 155 -9.28 12.77 -11.03
N LEU A 156 -8.57 13.81 -10.58
CA LEU A 156 -8.80 15.20 -10.98
C LEU A 156 -8.75 15.41 -12.51
N LYS A 157 -8.05 14.56 -13.27
CA LYS A 157 -8.02 14.63 -14.74
C LYS A 157 -8.83 13.52 -15.39
N ARG A 158 -8.98 12.39 -14.72
CA ARG A 158 -9.63 11.17 -15.22
C ARG A 158 -10.45 10.55 -14.09
N PRO A 159 -11.76 10.86 -13.98
CA PRO A 159 -12.60 10.47 -12.84
C PRO A 159 -12.59 8.97 -12.49
N ALA A 160 -12.34 8.09 -13.46
CA ALA A 160 -12.24 6.64 -13.22
C ALA A 160 -11.20 6.24 -12.16
N TRP A 161 -10.18 7.07 -11.90
CA TRP A 161 -9.22 6.80 -10.82
C TRP A 161 -9.82 6.85 -9.41
N TRP A 162 -11.02 7.43 -9.23
CA TRP A 162 -11.73 7.36 -7.95
C TRP A 162 -12.10 5.92 -7.56
N TYR A 163 -12.38 5.04 -8.52
CA TYR A 163 -12.58 3.61 -8.22
C TYR A 163 -11.34 2.99 -7.60
N PHE A 164 -10.19 3.27 -8.21
CA PHE A 164 -8.90 2.76 -7.74
C PHE A 164 -8.50 3.36 -6.39
N ALA A 165 -8.76 4.64 -6.15
CA ALA A 165 -8.59 5.26 -4.84
C ALA A 165 -9.45 4.57 -3.78
N GLY A 166 -10.73 4.28 -4.08
CA GLY A 166 -11.63 3.59 -3.17
C GLY A 166 -11.18 2.18 -2.80
N ILE A 167 -10.83 1.38 -3.81
CA ILE A 167 -10.34 -0.01 -3.61
C ILE A 167 -9.06 -0.02 -2.78
N THR A 168 -8.11 0.86 -3.07
CA THR A 168 -6.83 0.91 -2.35
C THR A 168 -6.98 1.41 -0.91
N ILE A 169 -7.95 2.29 -0.64
CA ILE A 169 -8.31 2.67 0.75
C ILE A 169 -8.87 1.47 1.51
N ALA A 170 -9.81 0.73 0.92
CA ALA A 170 -10.40 -0.46 1.53
C ALA A 170 -9.33 -1.53 1.85
N LEU A 171 -8.44 -1.81 0.89
CA LEU A 171 -7.32 -2.73 1.11
C LEU A 171 -6.35 -2.22 2.19
N GLY A 172 -6.13 -0.90 2.28
CA GLY A 172 -5.33 -0.30 3.35
C GLY A 172 -5.94 -0.45 4.74
N ALA A 173 -7.26 -0.31 4.83
CA ALA A 173 -8.00 -0.59 6.05
C ALA A 173 -7.87 -2.06 6.46
N LEU A 174 -7.91 -2.98 5.49
CA LEU A 174 -7.70 -4.41 5.70
C LEU A 174 -6.23 -4.79 6.00
N GLN A 175 -5.28 -3.90 5.69
CA GLN A 175 -3.85 -4.11 5.91
C GLN A 175 -3.38 -3.67 7.30
N LYS A 176 -3.73 -2.45 7.73
CA LYS A 176 -3.27 -1.92 9.04
C LYS A 176 -4.23 -0.91 9.62
N ALA A 177 -4.61 0.08 8.82
CA ALA A 177 -5.48 1.18 9.21
C ALA A 177 -5.93 1.97 7.95
N PRO A 178 -7.08 2.66 7.99
CA PRO A 178 -7.61 3.43 6.86
C PRO A 178 -6.88 4.78 6.67
N ILE A 179 -5.54 4.79 6.72
CA ILE A 179 -4.72 6.01 6.58
C ILE A 179 -4.96 6.68 5.22
N GLY A 180 -5.12 5.88 4.16
CA GLY A 180 -5.46 6.38 2.83
C GLY A 180 -6.75 7.21 2.82
N LEU A 181 -7.78 6.82 3.59
CA LEU A 181 -9.03 7.58 3.70
C LEU A 181 -8.78 8.97 4.29
N VAL A 182 -7.97 9.03 5.35
CA VAL A 182 -7.61 10.28 6.03
C VAL A 182 -6.80 11.19 5.10
N LEU A 183 -5.78 10.66 4.43
CA LEU A 183 -4.94 11.44 3.52
C LEU A 183 -5.70 11.97 2.31
N VAL A 184 -6.54 11.15 1.68
CA VAL A 184 -7.41 11.60 0.58
C VAL A 184 -8.45 12.60 1.07
N GLY A 185 -9.00 12.40 2.27
CA GLY A 185 -9.91 13.35 2.92
C GLY A 185 -9.26 14.71 3.13
N PHE A 186 -8.04 14.75 3.68
CA PHE A 186 -7.27 15.98 3.82
C PHE A 186 -6.94 16.62 2.47
N PHE A 187 -6.52 15.83 1.48
CA PHE A 187 -6.28 16.33 0.13
C PHE A 187 -7.53 17.03 -0.45
N LEU A 188 -8.71 16.42 -0.34
CA LEU A 188 -9.97 17.01 -0.80
C LEU A 188 -10.37 18.26 0.00
N LEU A 189 -10.12 18.27 1.31
CA LEU A 189 -10.34 19.44 2.15
C LEU A 189 -9.44 20.59 1.70
N PHE A 190 -8.15 20.37 1.56
CA PHE A 190 -7.20 21.40 1.09
C PHE A 190 -7.50 21.87 -0.33
N LEU A 191 -7.89 20.95 -1.23
CA LEU A 191 -8.34 21.30 -2.57
C LEU A 191 -9.58 22.22 -2.52
N SER A 192 -10.51 21.99 -1.60
CA SER A 192 -11.68 22.86 -1.41
C SER A 192 -11.29 24.22 -0.84
N LEU A 193 -10.41 24.25 0.16
CA LEU A 193 -9.94 25.48 0.80
C LEU A 193 -9.10 26.36 -0.14
N THR A 194 -8.40 25.74 -1.09
CA THR A 194 -7.53 26.43 -2.06
C THR A 194 -8.21 26.68 -3.42
N GLN A 195 -9.53 26.46 -3.53
CA GLN A 195 -10.31 26.63 -4.76
C GLN A 195 -10.04 27.96 -5.49
N ARG A 196 -9.83 29.05 -4.74
CA ARG A 196 -9.55 30.39 -5.30
C ARG A 196 -8.32 30.44 -6.19
N TRP A 197 -7.35 29.55 -5.99
CA TRP A 197 -6.06 29.56 -6.68
C TRP A 197 -6.03 28.70 -7.95
N HIS A 198 -6.89 27.67 -8.03
CA HIS A 198 -6.85 26.69 -9.12
C HIS A 198 -8.22 26.47 -9.80
N GLY A 199 -9.29 27.12 -9.32
CA GLY A 199 -10.61 27.09 -9.94
C GLY A 199 -11.32 25.73 -9.95
N ARG A 200 -10.84 24.75 -9.16
CA ARG A 200 -11.48 23.42 -9.08
C ARG A 200 -12.44 23.40 -7.92
N ASP A 201 -13.71 23.16 -8.22
CA ASP A 201 -14.77 23.06 -7.23
C ASP A 201 -14.96 21.60 -6.80
N PHE A 202 -14.97 21.37 -5.49
CA PHE A 202 -15.30 20.07 -4.91
C PHE A 202 -16.73 19.62 -5.25
N ARG A 203 -17.65 20.55 -5.49
CA ARG A 203 -19.03 20.24 -5.93
C ARG A 203 -19.03 19.47 -7.25
N THR A 204 -18.15 19.83 -8.19
CA THR A 204 -18.01 19.13 -9.46
C THR A 204 -17.54 17.71 -9.24
N ILE A 205 -16.49 17.51 -8.43
CA ILE A 205 -15.96 16.18 -8.08
C ILE A 205 -17.05 15.32 -7.44
N ARG A 206 -17.80 15.88 -6.48
CA ARG A 206 -18.87 15.17 -5.78
C ARG A 206 -20.00 14.71 -6.71
N SER A 207 -20.24 15.43 -7.81
CA SER A 207 -21.27 15.06 -8.80
C SER A 207 -20.86 13.86 -9.67
N GLU A 208 -19.56 13.59 -9.78
CA GLU A 208 -19.04 12.49 -10.59
C GLU A 208 -19.52 11.13 -10.04
N GLN A 209 -20.01 10.26 -10.93
CA GLN A 209 -20.43 8.92 -10.55
C GLN A 209 -19.25 8.10 -9.99
N ALA A 210 -18.08 8.22 -10.62
CA ALA A 210 -16.87 7.51 -10.19
C ALA A 210 -16.43 7.89 -8.78
N PHE A 211 -16.51 9.19 -8.42
CA PHE A 211 -16.24 9.65 -7.05
C PHE A 211 -17.20 9.03 -6.05
N ARG A 212 -18.52 9.07 -6.33
CA ARG A 212 -19.54 8.53 -5.42
C ARG A 212 -19.35 7.03 -5.18
N ILE A 213 -19.10 6.26 -6.23
CA ILE A 213 -18.87 4.81 -6.11
C ILE A 213 -17.55 4.54 -5.38
N GLY A 214 -16.46 5.21 -5.75
CA GLY A 214 -15.16 5.08 -5.08
C GLY A 214 -15.23 5.41 -3.58
N PHE A 215 -15.98 6.45 -3.22
CA PHE A 215 -16.24 6.83 -1.83
C PHE A 215 -17.00 5.74 -1.07
N TRP A 216 -18.04 5.15 -1.67
CA TRP A 216 -18.76 4.04 -1.05
C TRP A 216 -17.91 2.79 -0.91
N ILE A 217 -17.07 2.46 -1.89
CA ILE A 217 -16.11 1.35 -1.78
C ILE A 217 -15.16 1.60 -0.60
N ALA A 218 -14.62 2.81 -0.48
CA ALA A 218 -13.72 3.17 0.62
C ALA A 218 -14.40 3.04 1.99
N LEU A 219 -15.63 3.56 2.13
CA LEU A 219 -16.37 3.47 3.39
C LEU A 219 -16.75 2.03 3.73
N ALA A 220 -17.32 1.29 2.77
CA ALA A 220 -17.74 -0.08 2.98
C ALA A 220 -16.55 -0.94 3.42
N GLY A 221 -15.41 -0.87 2.72
CA GLY A 221 -14.24 -1.66 3.09
C GLY A 221 -13.47 -1.17 4.32
N THR A 222 -13.74 0.05 4.81
CA THR A 222 -13.13 0.54 6.06
C THR A 222 -13.92 0.13 7.30
N PHE A 223 -15.24 -0.03 7.17
CA PHE A 223 -16.15 -0.26 8.30
C PHE A 223 -16.91 -1.60 8.22
N SER A 224 -16.54 -2.47 7.28
CA SER A 224 -16.97 -3.88 7.21
C SER A 224 -16.18 -4.75 8.17
#